data_AF-A0A832B664-F1
#
_entry.id   AF-A0A832B664-F1
#
_cell.length_a   1.000
_cell.length_b   1.000
_cell.length_c   1.000
_cell.angle_alpha   90.00
_cell.angle_beta   90.00
_cell.angle_gamma   90.00
#
_symmetry.space_group_name_H-M   'P 1'
#
loop_
_entity.id
_entity.type
_entity.pdbx_description
1 polymer ?
#
loop_
_entity_poly.entity_id
_entity_poly.type
_entity_poly.pdbx_seq_one_letter_code
_entity_poly.pdbx_strand_id
1 'polypeptide(L)'
;MLTTPVGGMRLADYLPTRTFELTVHTCDLAIASGAPIDVPDLAAVETVGVLGGLASGANPTGPLLRAATGRTPLPVASSVF
;
A
#
# COMPACT_ATOMS: atom_id res chain seq x y z
N MET A 1 -1.77 6.02 -23.73
CA MET A 1 -1.84 6.38 -22.30
C MET A 1 -3.28 6.21 -21.84
N LEU A 2 -3.47 5.79 -20.60
CA LEU A 2 -4.76 5.70 -19.94
C LEU A 2 -5.10 7.08 -19.37
N THR A 3 -6.32 7.56 -19.59
CA THR A 3 -6.77 8.85 -19.05
C THR A 3 -7.18 8.67 -17.60
N THR A 4 -6.54 9.40 -16.69
CA THR A 4 -6.88 9.43 -15.26
C THR A 4 -7.31 10.84 -14.86
N PRO A 5 -7.96 11.04 -13.70
CA PRO A 5 -8.34 12.37 -13.22
C PRO A 5 -7.19 13.38 -13.09
N VAL A 6 -5.96 12.88 -12.89
CA VAL A 6 -4.74 13.70 -12.74
C VAL A 6 -3.88 13.76 -14.00
N GLY A 7 -4.37 13.23 -15.14
CA GLY A 7 -3.69 13.27 -16.43
C GLY A 7 -3.49 11.89 -17.07
N GLY A 8 -2.73 11.87 -18.17
CA GLY A 8 -2.41 10.63 -18.88
C GLY A 8 -1.33 9.82 -18.16
N MET A 9 -1.55 8.52 -18.00
CA MET A 9 -0.60 7.60 -17.38
C MET A 9 -0.34 6.39 -18.29
N ARG A 10 0.85 5.77 -18.24
CA ARG A 10 1.02 4.48 -18.93
C ARG A 10 0.24 3.41 -18.17
N LEU A 11 -0.29 2.41 -18.87
CA LEU A 11 -0.99 1.31 -18.20
C LEU A 11 -0.09 0.63 -17.15
N ALA A 12 1.20 0.48 -17.46
CA ALA A 12 2.20 -0.09 -16.56
C ALA A 12 2.41 0.74 -15.28
N ASP A 13 2.19 2.06 -15.33
CA ASP A 13 2.30 2.93 -14.15
C ASP A 13 0.96 2.98 -13.38
N TYR A 14 -0.16 2.79 -14.09
CA TYR A 14 -1.52 2.85 -13.53
C TYR A 14 -1.92 1.59 -12.74
N LEU A 15 -1.58 0.41 -13.24
CA LEU A 15 -2.01 -0.85 -12.62
C LEU A 15 -1.46 -1.03 -11.19
N PRO A 16 -0.17 -0.77 -10.91
CA PRO A 16 0.37 -0.87 -9.55
C PRO A 16 -0.37 0.03 -8.55
N THR A 17 -0.61 1.29 -8.90
CA THR A 17 -1.30 2.25 -8.02
C THR A 17 -2.76 1.85 -7.81
N ARG A 18 -3.44 1.37 -8.86
CA ARG A 18 -4.82 0.93 -8.76
C ARG A 18 -5.00 -0.35 -7.95
N THR A 19 -4.09 -1.31 -8.10
CA THR A 19 -4.07 -2.52 -7.29
C THR A 19 -3.85 -2.18 -5.82
N PHE A 20 -2.90 -1.28 -5.52
CA PHE A 20 -2.65 -0.77 -4.18
C PHE A 20 -3.93 -0.14 -3.57
N GLU A 21 -4.56 0.82 -4.27
CA GLU A 21 -5.77 1.52 -3.81
C GLU A 21 -6.90 0.53 -3.50
N LEU A 22 -7.21 -0.36 -4.46
CA LEU A 22 -8.30 -1.32 -4.31
C LEU A 22 -8.04 -2.32 -3.17
N THR A 23 -6.80 -2.75 -2.99
CA THR A 23 -6.42 -3.67 -1.91
C THR A 23 -6.66 -3.01 -0.54
N VAL A 24 -6.10 -1.82 -0.31
CA VAL A 24 -6.23 -1.11 0.97
C VAL A 24 -7.70 -0.79 1.25
N HIS A 25 -8.42 -0.21 0.29
CA HIS A 25 -9.81 0.16 0.49
C HIS A 25 -10.74 -1.05 0.69
N THR A 26 -10.42 -2.20 0.09
CA THR A 26 -11.18 -3.43 0.34
C THR A 26 -10.91 -3.94 1.76
N CYS A 27 -9.67 -3.85 2.26
CA CYS A 27 -9.37 -4.15 3.67
C CYS A 27 -10.14 -3.21 4.62
N ASP A 28 -10.18 -1.91 4.33
CA ASP A 28 -10.93 -0.94 5.13
C ASP A 28 -12.43 -1.30 5.16
N LEU A 29 -13.00 -1.66 4.01
CA LEU A 29 -14.39 -2.11 3.91
C LEU A 29 -14.63 -3.42 4.66
N ALA A 30 -13.70 -4.38 4.61
CA ALA A 30 -13.82 -5.63 5.35
C ALA A 30 -13.86 -5.37 6.86
N ILE A 31 -12.97 -4.51 7.37
CA ILE A 31 -12.96 -4.10 8.78
C ILE A 31 -14.28 -3.42 9.15
N ALA A 32 -14.74 -2.44 8.35
CA ALA A 32 -15.95 -1.68 8.62
C ALA A 32 -17.22 -2.53 8.59
N SER A 33 -17.23 -3.60 7.79
CA SER A 33 -18.36 -4.53 7.65
C SER A 33 -18.28 -5.77 8.54
N GLY A 34 -17.18 -5.95 9.29
CA GLY A 34 -16.93 -7.16 10.10
C GLY A 34 -16.65 -8.42 9.25
N ALA A 35 -16.26 -8.26 7.99
CA ALA A 35 -15.85 -9.34 7.12
C ALA A 35 -14.38 -9.73 7.37
N PRO A 36 -13.98 -10.98 7.08
CA PRO A 36 -12.57 -11.37 7.13
C PRO A 36 -11.75 -10.59 6.10
N ILE A 37 -10.52 -10.23 6.48
CA ILE A 37 -9.53 -9.70 5.53
C ILE A 37 -8.94 -10.89 4.77
N ASP A 38 -9.25 -10.98 3.48
CA ASP A 38 -8.71 -11.97 2.55
C ASP A 38 -8.14 -11.24 1.33
N VAL A 39 -6.82 -11.07 1.30
CA VAL A 39 -6.12 -10.33 0.24
C VAL A 39 -5.46 -11.33 -0.70
N PRO A 40 -5.75 -11.30 -2.02
CA PRO A 40 -5.08 -12.15 -2.99
C PRO A 40 -3.56 -11.94 -3.00
N ASP A 41 -2.77 -13.02 -3.06
CA ASP A 41 -1.31 -12.97 -2.97
C ASP A 41 -0.66 -11.97 -3.94
N LEU A 42 -1.09 -11.94 -5.20
CA LEU A 42 -0.55 -11.01 -6.20
C LEU A 42 -0.84 -9.55 -5.83
N ALA A 43 -2.02 -9.28 -5.29
CA ALA A 43 -2.41 -7.95 -4.85
C ALA A 43 -1.62 -7.53 -3.60
N ALA A 44 -1.38 -8.46 -2.68
CA ALA A 44 -0.54 -8.23 -1.51
C ALA A 44 0.90 -7.90 -1.89
N VAL A 45 1.52 -8.67 -2.80
CA VAL A 45 2.89 -8.45 -3.28
C VAL A 45 3.02 -7.07 -3.94
N GLU A 46 2.10 -6.73 -4.84
CA GLU A 46 2.12 -5.44 -5.55
C GLU A 46 1.94 -4.26 -4.56
N THR A 47 0.97 -4.39 -3.64
CA THR A 47 0.68 -3.38 -2.60
C THR A 47 1.90 -3.14 -1.70
N VAL A 48 2.56 -4.20 -1.24
CA VAL A 48 3.80 -4.09 -0.44
C VAL A 48 4.93 -3.44 -1.24
N GLY A 49 5.05 -3.75 -2.53
CA GLY A 49 6.01 -3.11 -3.43
C GLY A 49 5.81 -1.59 -3.53
N VAL A 50 4.57 -1.14 -3.76
CA VAL A 50 4.21 0.28 -3.82
C VAL A 50 4.49 0.97 -2.47
N LEU A 51 4.06 0.37 -1.36
CA LEU A 51 4.32 0.89 -0.02
C LEU A 51 5.83 1.04 0.26
N GLY A 52 6.64 0.06 -0.13
CA GLY A 52 8.09 0.09 0.01
C GLY A 52 8.74 1.22 -0.80
N GLY A 53 8.24 1.46 -2.01
CA GLY A 53 8.68 2.58 -2.86
C GLY A 53 8.40 3.93 -2.22
N LEU A 54 7.16 4.14 -1.73
CA LEU A 54 6.76 5.37 -1.05
C LEU A 54 7.57 5.58 0.25
N ALA A 55 7.71 4.54 1.06
CA ALA A 55 8.48 4.56 2.30
C ALA A 55 9.97 4.85 2.11
N SER A 56 10.53 4.54 0.95
CA SER A 56 11.94 4.83 0.65
C SER A 56 12.17 6.32 0.39
N GLY A 57 11.14 7.06 -0.03
CA GLY A 57 11.15 8.51 -0.16
C GLY A 57 10.86 9.26 1.15
N ALA A 58 10.22 8.60 2.12
CA ALA A 58 9.86 9.17 3.41
C ALA A 58 10.87 8.78 4.52
N ASN A 59 11.42 9.77 5.23
CA ASN A 59 12.25 9.50 6.42
C ASN A 59 11.34 9.12 7.61
N PRO A 60 11.58 8.03 8.39
CA PRO A 60 12.74 7.15 8.42
C PRO A 60 12.46 5.67 8.05
N THR A 61 13.10 5.18 6.99
CA THR A 61 13.04 3.78 6.53
C THR A 61 13.53 2.77 7.58
N GLY A 62 14.49 3.14 8.43
CA GLY A 62 15.07 2.26 9.46
C GLY A 62 14.05 1.75 10.50
N PRO A 63 13.31 2.65 11.20
CA PRO A 63 12.19 2.27 12.06
C PRO A 63 11.12 1.45 11.35
N LEU A 64 10.80 1.74 10.09
CA LEU A 64 9.85 0.93 9.31
C LEU A 64 10.37 -0.50 9.10
N LEU A 65 11.64 -0.67 8.71
CA LEU A 65 12.26 -1.99 8.57
C LEU A 65 12.29 -2.76 9.89
N ARG A 66 12.58 -2.07 11.00
CA ARG A 66 12.52 -2.71 12.32
C ARG A 66 11.11 -3.13 12.69
N ALA A 67 10.11 -2.30 12.38
CA ALA A 67 8.71 -2.64 12.64
C ALA A 67 8.22 -3.80 11.77
N ALA A 68 8.44 -3.73 10.45
CA ALA A 68 8.05 -4.78 9.49
C ALA A 68 8.71 -6.14 9.78
N THR A 69 9.84 -6.15 10.48
CA THR A 69 10.55 -7.38 10.88
C THR A 69 10.39 -7.74 12.36
N GLY A 70 9.43 -7.15 13.05
CA GLY A 70 9.06 -7.48 14.43
C GLY A 70 10.05 -7.04 15.52
N ARG A 71 11.04 -6.19 15.18
CA ARG A 71 12.08 -5.71 16.11
C ARG A 71 11.64 -4.51 16.95
N THR A 72 10.56 -3.85 16.57
CA THR A 72 9.88 -2.75 17.28
C THR A 72 8.40 -2.73 16.89
N PRO A 73 7.51 -2.13 17.70
CA PRO A 73 6.17 -1.80 17.22
C PRO A 73 6.23 -0.74 16.11
N LEU A 74 5.25 -0.75 15.21
CA LEU A 74 5.04 0.34 14.26
C LEU A 74 4.49 1.56 15.03
N PRO A 75 5.07 2.78 14.89
CA PRO A 75 4.53 3.97 15.53
C PRO A 75 3.06 4.20 15.16
N VAL A 76 2.24 4.59 16.14
CA VAL A 76 0.76 4.72 16.02
C VAL A 76 0.30 5.67 14.89
N ALA A 77 1.17 6.58 14.44
CA ALA A 77 0.90 7.53 13.34
C ALA A 77 1.77 7.27 12.10
N SER A 78 2.25 6.04 11.89
CA SER A 78 3.05 5.73 10.71
C SER A 78 2.20 5.77 9.46
N SER A 79 2.55 6.68 8.55
CA SER A 79 1.96 6.80 7.22
C SER A 79 3.09 6.94 6.21
N VAL A 80 2.89 6.38 5.01
CA VAL A 80 3.73 6.65 3.83
C VAL A 80 3.08 7.68 2.90
N PHE A 81 1.93 8.24 3.31
CA PHE A 81 1.21 9.36 2.71
C PHE A 81 1.19 10.57 3.64
#